data_AF-A0A075G8A7-F1
#
_entry.id   AF-A0A075G8A7-F1
#
_cell.length_a   1.000
_cell.length_b   1.000
_cell.length_c   1.000
_cell.angle_alpha   90.00
_cell.angle_beta   90.00
_cell.angle_gamma   90.00
#
_symmetry.space_group_name_H-M   'P 1'
#
loop_
_entity.id
_entity.type
_entity.pdbx_description
1 polymer ?
#
loop_
_entity_poly.entity_id
_entity_poly.type
_entity_poly.pdbx_seq_one_letter_code
_entity_poly.pdbx_strand_id
1 'polypeptide(L)'
;MYLAKIALKSILSVFSTLTVTGVAIATFSHFMVDLFGVSIPNLFLPIFKDIGAWMILGVAFVFAIAWFLKARPQKKPKMYSIICFDVYGNETVMPGVRTEFKNHDVAWSFMKKYKDDYPLSNFAMVSELTEDKKKVIFRYI
;
A
#
# COMPACT_ATOMS: atom_id res chain seq x y z
N MET A 1 -34.51 -64.72 -52.86
CA MET A 1 -33.43 -65.07 -51.91
C MET A 1 -32.21 -64.13 -51.99
N TYR A 2 -31.77 -63.71 -53.18
CA TYR A 2 -30.58 -62.85 -53.34
C TYR A 2 -30.75 -61.41 -52.80
N LEU A 3 -31.90 -60.78 -53.06
CA LEU A 3 -32.21 -59.42 -52.57
C LEU A 3 -32.22 -59.30 -51.04
N ALA A 4 -32.80 -60.27 -50.35
CA ALA A 4 -32.84 -60.30 -48.88
C ALA A 4 -31.45 -60.42 -48.26
N LYS A 5 -30.53 -61.15 -48.91
CA LYS A 5 -29.14 -61.32 -48.46
C LYS A 5 -28.33 -60.02 -48.61
N ILE A 6 -28.57 -59.27 -49.68
CA ILE A 6 -27.94 -57.96 -49.93
C ILE A 6 -28.46 -56.92 -48.93
N ALA A 7 -29.78 -56.87 -48.71
CA ALA A 7 -30.39 -55.98 -47.73
C ALA A 7 -29.89 -56.26 -46.30
N LEU A 8 -29.82 -57.53 -45.90
CA LEU A 8 -29.31 -57.93 -44.58
C LEU A 8 -27.84 -57.54 -44.38
N LYS A 9 -26.99 -57.71 -45.41
CA LYS A 9 -25.58 -57.31 -45.37
C LYS A 9 -25.43 -55.78 -45.26
N SER A 10 -26.27 -55.02 -45.95
CA SER A 10 -26.29 -53.56 -45.87
C SER A 10 -26.71 -53.07 -44.47
N ILE A 11 -27.77 -53.66 -43.90
CA ILE A 11 -28.24 -53.34 -42.55
C ILE A 11 -27.18 -53.65 -41.49
N LEU A 12 -26.53 -54.82 -41.59
CA LEU A 12 -25.45 -55.20 -40.67
C LEU A 12 -24.24 -54.27 -40.79
N SER A 13 -23.90 -53.85 -42.01
CA SER A 13 -22.85 -52.85 -42.25
C SER A 13 -23.17 -51.53 -41.57
N VAL A 14 -24.40 -51.01 -41.75
CA VAL A 14 -24.84 -49.75 -41.13
C VAL A 14 -24.78 -49.86 -39.60
N PHE A 15 -25.27 -50.96 -39.02
CA PHE A 15 -25.19 -51.18 -37.58
C PHE A 15 -23.74 -51.23 -37.07
N SER A 16 -22.84 -51.91 -37.79
CA SER A 16 -21.42 -51.96 -37.43
C SER A 16 -20.73 -50.60 -37.51
N THR A 17 -21.10 -49.76 -38.49
CA THR A 17 -20.60 -48.39 -38.58
C THR A 17 -21.11 -47.56 -37.41
N LEU A 18 -22.40 -47.67 -37.06
CA LEU A 18 -22.99 -46.94 -35.94
C LEU A 18 -22.38 -47.35 -34.59
N THR A 19 -22.09 -48.64 -34.37
CA THR A 19 -21.45 -49.09 -33.12
C THR A 19 -20.00 -48.61 -33.02
N VAL A 20 -19.23 -48.66 -34.10
CA VAL A 20 -17.85 -48.13 -34.11
C VAL A 20 -17.84 -46.62 -33.87
N THR A 21 -18.72 -45.86 -34.53
CA THR A 21 -18.85 -44.42 -34.30
C THR A 21 -19.31 -44.13 -32.87
N GLY A 22 -20.28 -44.88 -32.34
CA GLY A 22 -20.75 -44.73 -30.97
C GLY A 22 -19.65 -44.98 -29.93
N VAL A 23 -18.87 -46.05 -30.09
CA VAL A 23 -17.73 -46.36 -29.22
C VAL A 23 -16.65 -45.28 -29.34
N ALA A 24 -16.34 -44.81 -30.55
CA ALA A 24 -15.36 -43.75 -30.76
C ALA A 24 -15.76 -42.44 -30.07
N ILE A 25 -17.04 -42.05 -30.13
CA ILE A 25 -17.55 -40.86 -29.44
C ILE A 25 -17.46 -41.06 -27.93
N ALA A 26 -17.84 -42.22 -27.41
CA ALA A 26 -17.81 -42.51 -25.98
C ALA A 26 -16.38 -42.46 -25.41
N THR A 27 -15.42 -43.10 -26.09
CA THR A 27 -14.02 -43.11 -25.65
C THR A 27 -13.37 -41.73 -25.77
N PHE A 28 -13.66 -40.99 -26.85
CA PHE A 28 -13.20 -39.61 -26.99
C PHE A 28 -13.78 -38.70 -25.91
N SER A 29 -15.06 -38.86 -25.58
CA SER A 29 -15.71 -38.08 -24.53
C SER A 29 -15.10 -38.37 -23.16
N HIS A 30 -14.82 -39.63 -22.85
CA HIS A 30 -14.13 -40.00 -21.60
C HIS A 30 -12.73 -39.35 -21.53
N PHE A 31 -11.97 -39.41 -22.62
CA PHE A 31 -10.67 -38.75 -22.69
C PHE A 31 -10.76 -37.23 -22.49
N MET A 32 -11.77 -36.57 -23.09
CA MET A 32 -11.98 -35.13 -22.88
C MET A 32 -12.29 -34.78 -21.42
N VAL A 33 -13.14 -35.57 -20.76
CA VAL A 33 -13.47 -35.36 -19.34
C VAL A 33 -12.23 -35.55 -18.46
N ASP A 34 -11.42 -36.57 -18.71
CA ASP A 34 -10.19 -36.79 -17.93
C ASP A 34 -9.16 -35.67 -18.17
N LEU A 35 -8.97 -35.28 -19.42
CA LEU A 35 -7.98 -34.27 -19.79
C LEU A 35 -8.30 -32.91 -19.15
N PHE A 36 -9.54 -32.45 -19.27
CA PHE A 36 -9.96 -31.13 -18.76
C PHE A 36 -10.42 -31.15 -17.30
N GLY A 37 -10.97 -32.26 -16.82
CA GLY A 37 -11.49 -32.39 -15.46
C GLY A 37 -10.43 -32.80 -14.44
N VAL A 38 -9.39 -33.52 -14.87
CA VAL A 38 -8.37 -34.06 -13.97
C VAL A 38 -6.97 -33.61 -14.36
N SER A 39 -6.50 -33.93 -15.58
CA SER A 39 -5.09 -33.74 -15.95
C SER A 39 -4.67 -32.27 -15.97
N ILE A 40 -5.41 -31.42 -16.69
CA ILE A 40 -5.11 -29.98 -16.77
C ILE A 40 -5.23 -29.32 -15.38
N PRO A 41 -6.34 -29.47 -14.63
CA PRO A 41 -6.44 -28.89 -13.29
C PRO A 41 -5.32 -29.33 -12.34
N ASN A 42 -5.00 -30.62 -12.29
CA ASN A 42 -3.93 -31.11 -11.41
C ASN A 42 -2.54 -30.60 -11.78
N LEU A 43 -2.29 -30.24 -13.04
CA LEU A 43 -1.04 -29.62 -13.45
C LEU A 43 -1.00 -28.13 -13.09
N PHE A 44 -2.08 -27.39 -13.36
CA PHE A 44 -2.07 -25.92 -13.23
C PHE A 44 -2.43 -25.42 -11.83
N LEU A 45 -3.45 -26.00 -11.17
CA LEU A 45 -3.91 -25.53 -9.85
C LEU A 45 -2.81 -25.46 -8.80
N PRO A 46 -1.91 -26.46 -8.66
CA PRO A 46 -0.83 -26.38 -7.68
C PRO A 46 0.14 -25.24 -7.97
N ILE A 47 0.49 -25.04 -9.24
CA ILE A 47 1.43 -24.01 -9.70
C ILE A 47 0.86 -22.61 -9.37
N PHE A 48 -0.40 -22.35 -9.73
CA PHE A 48 -1.04 -21.07 -9.42
C PHE A 48 -1.23 -20.86 -7.92
N LYS A 49 -1.57 -21.92 -7.17
CA LYS A 49 -1.70 -21.85 -5.71
C LYS A 49 -0.38 -21.48 -5.05
N ASP A 50 0.71 -22.14 -5.45
CA ASP A 50 2.01 -21.93 -4.84
C ASP A 50 2.59 -20.57 -5.23
N ILE A 51 2.55 -20.21 -6.52
CA ILE A 51 2.98 -18.87 -6.99
C ILE A 51 2.14 -17.78 -6.33
N GLY A 52 0.82 -17.97 -6.22
CA GLY A 52 -0.08 -17.03 -5.57
C GLY A 52 0.28 -16.79 -4.10
N ALA A 53 0.59 -17.86 -3.35
CA ALA A 53 1.03 -17.75 -1.96
C ALA A 53 2.34 -16.95 -1.83
N TRP A 54 3.34 -17.27 -2.66
CA TRP A 54 4.62 -16.55 -2.67
C TRP A 54 4.47 -15.09 -3.10
N MET A 55 3.58 -14.79 -4.05
CA MET A 55 3.28 -13.43 -4.49
C MET A 55 2.65 -12.60 -3.37
N ILE A 56 1.64 -13.15 -2.68
CA ILE A 56 0.97 -12.47 -1.56
C ILE A 56 1.98 -12.17 -0.44
N LEU A 57 2.82 -13.14 -0.09
CA LEU A 57 3.86 -12.96 0.92
C LEU A 57 4.87 -11.88 0.52
N GLY A 58 5.33 -11.89 -0.75
CA GLY A 58 6.24 -10.88 -1.28
C GLY A 58 5.66 -9.46 -1.21
N VAL A 59 4.39 -9.29 -1.63
CA VAL A 59 3.71 -7.99 -1.58
C VAL A 59 3.54 -7.50 -0.15
N ALA A 60 3.12 -8.37 0.78
CA ALA A 60 2.98 -8.03 2.19
C ALA A 60 4.33 -7.60 2.81
N PHE A 61 5.42 -8.28 2.44
CA PHE A 61 6.76 -7.95 2.93
C PHE A 61 7.26 -6.59 2.40
N VAL A 62 7.08 -6.33 1.10
CA VAL A 62 7.40 -5.02 0.51
C VAL A 62 6.57 -3.91 1.16
N PHE A 63 5.28 -4.16 1.40
CA PHE A 63 4.40 -3.23 2.10
C PHE A 63 4.90 -2.94 3.52
N ALA A 64 5.30 -3.96 4.28
CA ALA A 64 5.83 -3.80 5.63
C ALA A 64 7.12 -2.95 5.63
N ILE A 65 8.04 -3.19 4.69
CA ILE A 65 9.27 -2.40 4.55
C ILE A 65 8.93 -0.95 4.17
N ALA A 66 8.06 -0.75 3.19
CA ALA A 66 7.65 0.59 2.76
C ALA A 66 6.98 1.36 3.90
N TRP A 67 6.13 0.69 4.68
CA TRP A 67 5.51 1.24 5.87
C TRP A 67 6.55 1.61 6.92
N PHE A 68 7.51 0.73 7.19
CA PHE A 68 8.58 0.98 8.16
C PHE A 68 9.46 2.17 7.76
N LEU A 69 9.84 2.27 6.49
CA LEU A 69 10.60 3.40 5.97
C LEU A 69 9.81 4.71 6.04
N LYS A 70 8.50 4.67 5.78
CA LYS A 70 7.61 5.83 5.89
C LYS A 70 7.36 6.24 7.35
N ALA A 71 7.37 5.28 8.28
CA ALA A 71 7.23 5.52 9.71
C ALA A 71 8.45 6.19 10.35
N ARG A 72 9.49 6.52 9.56
CA ARG A 72 10.67 7.25 10.05
C ARG A 72 10.22 8.54 10.73
N PRO A 73 10.53 8.73 12.03
CA PRO A 73 10.08 9.88 12.77
C PRO A 73 10.60 11.16 12.11
N GLN A 74 9.69 12.06 11.72
CA GLN A 74 10.08 13.35 11.18
C GLN A 74 10.92 14.08 12.22
N LYS A 75 12.04 14.67 11.77
CA LYS A 75 12.97 15.40 12.63
C LYS A 75 12.22 16.58 13.27
N LYS A 76 11.86 16.45 14.54
CA LYS A 76 11.33 17.57 15.32
C LYS A 76 12.46 18.56 15.57
N PRO A 77 12.19 19.87 15.56
CA PRO A 77 13.19 20.86 15.90
C PRO A 77 13.63 20.70 17.36
N LYS A 78 14.94 20.81 17.58
CA LYS A 78 15.58 20.55 18.89
C LYS A 78 15.61 21.78 19.79
N MET A 79 15.37 22.97 19.23
CA MET A 79 15.53 24.23 19.91
C MET A 79 14.51 25.24 19.39
N TYR A 80 13.90 25.95 20.32
CA TYR A 80 12.91 27.00 20.10
C TYR A 80 13.46 28.31 20.67
N SER A 81 13.26 29.40 19.97
CA SER A 81 13.62 30.74 20.40
C SER A 81 12.40 31.65 20.35
N ILE A 82 12.30 32.59 21.27
CA ILE A 82 11.26 33.62 21.30
C ILE A 82 11.89 34.93 20.84
N ILE A 83 11.37 35.49 19.76
CA ILE A 83 11.76 36.79 19.23
C ILE A 83 10.70 37.81 19.66
N CYS A 84 11.15 38.95 20.17
CA CYS A 84 10.30 40.07 20.54
C CYS A 84 10.23 41.06 19.37
N PHE A 85 9.04 41.63 19.15
CA PHE A 85 8.77 42.66 18.19
C PHE A 85 8.18 43.88 18.89
N ASP A 86 8.66 45.05 18.48
CA ASP A 86 8.08 46.33 18.89
C ASP A 86 6.68 46.55 18.27
N VAL A 87 5.99 47.61 18.72
CA VAL A 87 4.70 48.07 18.19
C VAL A 87 4.75 48.32 16.69
N TYR A 88 5.92 48.72 16.18
CA TYR A 88 6.17 48.92 14.75
C TYR A 88 6.52 47.63 13.97
N GLY A 89 6.56 46.47 14.63
CA GLY A 89 6.88 45.18 14.01
C GLY A 89 8.37 44.94 13.75
N ASN A 90 9.25 45.78 14.32
CA ASN A 90 10.70 45.59 14.24
C ASN A 90 11.17 44.61 15.32
N GLU A 91 12.12 43.73 14.99
CA GLU A 91 12.73 42.82 15.98
C GLU A 91 13.50 43.63 17.02
N THR A 92 13.21 43.34 18.30
CA THR A 92 13.88 43.97 19.44
C THR A 92 14.38 42.92 20.41
N VAL A 93 15.49 43.23 21.09
CA VAL A 93 16.05 42.38 22.14
C VAL A 93 15.57 42.92 23.48
N MET A 94 14.79 42.11 24.21
CA MET A 94 14.42 42.43 25.59
C MET A 94 15.50 41.94 26.56
N PRO A 95 16.24 42.85 27.23
CA PRO A 95 17.24 42.45 28.20
C PRO A 95 16.60 41.80 29.43
N GLY A 96 17.23 40.76 29.98
CA GLY A 96 16.79 40.08 31.19
C GLY A 96 15.71 39.01 30.99
N VAL A 97 15.22 38.84 29.76
CA VAL A 97 14.20 37.83 29.43
C VAL A 97 14.86 36.62 28.76
N ARG A 98 14.51 35.42 29.21
CA ARG A 98 15.00 34.19 28.59
C ARG A 98 14.28 33.94 27.26
N THR A 99 15.03 33.88 26.17
CA THR A 99 14.48 33.69 24.82
C THR A 99 14.69 32.28 24.28
N GLU A 100 15.63 31.50 24.81
CA GLU A 100 15.98 30.17 24.28
C GLU A 100 15.50 28.99 25.13
N PHE A 101 14.88 28.02 24.45
CA PHE A 101 14.23 26.86 25.06
C PHE A 101 14.45 25.59 24.23
N LYS A 102 14.60 24.44 24.90
CA LYS A 102 14.68 23.13 24.22
C LYS A 102 13.31 22.51 23.96
N ASN A 103 12.32 22.83 24.80
CA ASN A 103 10.98 22.25 24.73
C ASN A 103 9.99 23.30 24.21
N HIS A 104 9.13 22.87 23.27
CA HIS A 104 8.07 23.68 22.68
C HIS A 104 7.09 24.21 23.74
N ASP A 105 6.64 23.34 24.65
CA ASP A 105 5.61 23.69 25.64
C ASP A 105 6.11 24.71 26.66
N VAL A 106 7.38 24.59 27.02
CA VAL A 106 8.06 25.54 27.90
C VAL A 106 8.19 26.88 27.19
N ALA A 107 8.68 26.90 25.95
CA ALA A 107 8.77 28.12 25.16
C ALA A 107 7.40 28.81 25.05
N TRP A 108 6.33 28.04 24.83
CA TRP A 108 4.97 28.56 24.72
C TRP A 108 4.46 29.17 26.03
N SER A 109 4.72 28.50 27.15
CA SER A 109 4.30 28.99 28.47
C SER A 109 4.98 30.31 28.83
N PHE A 110 6.28 30.42 28.55
CA PHE A 110 7.02 31.67 28.74
C PHE A 110 6.55 32.76 27.78
N MET A 111 6.28 32.44 26.51
CA MET A 111 5.79 33.42 25.53
C MET A 111 4.45 34.03 25.95
N LYS A 112 3.52 33.21 26.46
CA LYS A 112 2.26 33.72 27.04
C LYS A 112 2.52 34.65 28.21
N LYS A 113 3.36 34.24 29.15
CA LYS A 113 3.72 35.06 30.31
C LYS A 113 4.32 36.40 29.87
N TYR A 114 5.20 36.39 28.88
CA TYR A 114 5.78 37.62 28.34
C TYR A 114 4.74 38.51 27.67
N LYS A 115 3.73 37.93 27.01
CA LYS A 115 2.62 38.71 26.46
C LYS A 115 1.77 39.35 27.55
N ASP A 116 1.54 38.63 28.66
CA ASP A 116 0.80 39.15 29.81
C ASP A 116 1.58 40.28 30.51
N ASP A 117 2.91 40.11 30.68
CA ASP A 117 3.80 41.09 31.31
C ASP A 117 4.05 42.31 30.40
N TYR A 118 4.09 42.13 29.08
CA TYR A 118 4.39 43.14 28.07
C TYR A 118 3.33 43.17 26.95
N PRO A 119 2.13 43.72 27.22
CA PRO A 119 1.00 43.66 26.28
C PRO A 119 1.21 44.44 24.98
N LEU A 120 2.09 45.44 24.99
CA LEU A 120 2.42 46.28 23.83
C LEU A 120 3.40 45.60 22.87
N SER A 121 4.18 44.63 23.34
CA SER A 121 5.12 43.90 22.52
C SER A 121 4.45 42.68 21.91
N ASN A 122 4.93 42.30 20.73
CA ASN A 122 4.52 41.05 20.09
C ASN A 122 5.65 40.04 20.18
N PHE A 123 5.31 38.76 20.26
CA PHE A 123 6.27 37.69 20.44
C PHE A 123 6.04 36.59 19.41
N ALA A 124 7.12 36.16 18.76
CA ALA A 124 7.10 35.01 17.88
C ALA A 124 7.94 33.88 18.44
N MET A 125 7.39 32.68 18.47
CA MET A 125 8.16 31.47 18.69
C MET A 125 8.69 30.97 17.36
N VAL A 126 10.00 30.88 17.26
CA VAL A 126 10.70 30.33 16.11
C VAL A 126 11.42 29.04 16.47
N SER A 127 11.62 28.15 15.51
CA SER A 127 12.66 27.13 15.62
C SER A 127 13.61 27.24 14.44
N GLU A 128 14.86 26.90 14.68
CA GLU A 128 15.80 26.66 13.60
C GLU A 128 15.65 25.22 13.12
N LEU A 129 15.21 25.06 11.86
CA LEU A 129 15.24 23.75 11.24
C LEU A 129 16.71 23.44 10.91
N THR A 130 17.22 22.36 11.51
CA THR A 130 18.65 21.98 11.46
C THR A 130 19.25 21.86 10.05
N GLU A 131 18.42 21.69 9.02
CA GLU A 131 18.86 21.44 7.64
C GLU A 131 19.02 22.73 6.83
N ASP A 132 18.19 23.75 7.05
CA ASP A 132 18.14 24.92 6.17
C ASP A 132 18.56 26.25 6.83
N LYS A 133 18.92 26.24 8.13
CA LYS A 133 19.13 27.45 8.96
C LYS A 133 17.99 28.47 8.87
N LYS A 134 16.85 28.05 8.31
CA LYS A 134 15.68 28.88 8.10
C LYS A 134 14.91 28.91 9.40
N LYS A 135 14.73 30.11 9.95
CA LYS A 135 13.85 30.33 11.11
C LYS A 135 12.41 30.15 10.64
N VAL A 136 11.72 29.19 11.24
CA VAL A 136 10.29 28.95 10.99
C VAL A 136 9.52 29.46 12.20
N ILE A 137 8.56 30.36 11.98
CA ILE A 137 7.65 30.85 13.03
C ILE A 137 6.58 29.78 13.25
N PHE A 138 6.51 29.24 14.47
CA PHE A 138 5.46 28.29 14.88
C PHE A 138 4.22 29.00 15.40
N ARG A 139 4.40 30.15 16.04
CA ARG A 139 3.32 30.92 16.65
C ARG A 139 3.72 32.37 16.86
N TYR A 140 2.74 33.27 16.77
CA TYR A 140 2.87 34.71 16.97
C TYR A 140 1.73 35.20 17.87
N ILE A 141 2.02 35.95 18.94
CA ILE A 141 1.04 36.53 19.88
C ILE A 141 1.42 37.93 20.35
#